data_AF-A0A6J4UGK6-F1
#
_entry.id   AF-A0A6J4UGK6-F1
#
_cell.length_a   1.000
_cell.length_b   1.000
_cell.length_c   1.000
_cell.angle_alpha   90.00
_cell.angle_beta   90.00
_cell.angle_gamma   90.00
#
_symmetry.space_group_name_H-M   'P 1'
#
loop_
_entity.id
_entity.type
_entity.pdbx_description
1 polymer ?
#
loop_
_entity_poly.entity_id
_entity_poly.type
_entity_poly.pdbx_seq_one_letter_code
_entity_poly.pdbx_strand_id
1 'polypeptide(L)'
;MGEGRNEAEAGERRFDWHPTYRGQTFAEVTSVVREDLASDQRAYSLAMSGPDEQETAILVRIVPLERKWGIFAMDWATQDAAELAERVASFEWEREQRREMIPYGGFLQPVAASSAGADTLGDEPPAPWWMFWRR
;
A
#
# COMPACT_ATOMS: atom_id res chain seq x y z
N MET A 1 23.54 20.29 14.45
CA MET A 1 23.61 20.00 13.00
C MET A 1 23.76 18.49 12.85
N GLY A 2 22.65 17.77 12.73
CA GLY A 2 22.64 16.29 12.74
C GLY A 2 21.62 15.69 11.78
N GLU A 3 21.22 16.41 10.73
CA GLU A 3 20.11 16.03 9.85
C GLU A 3 20.53 15.60 8.43
N GLY A 4 21.84 15.53 8.12
CA GLY A 4 22.31 15.19 6.77
C GLY A 4 22.60 13.70 6.49
N ARG A 5 22.49 12.81 7.49
CA ARG A 5 22.87 11.38 7.33
C ARG A 5 21.71 10.47 6.93
N ASN A 6 20.49 10.76 7.40
CA ASN A 6 19.36 9.86 7.20
C ASN A 6 18.81 9.88 5.76
N GLU A 7 18.90 11.01 5.05
CA GLU A 7 18.41 11.12 3.66
C GLU A 7 19.32 10.40 2.66
N ALA A 8 20.64 10.46 2.86
CA ALA A 8 21.61 9.76 2.01
C ALA A 8 21.51 8.23 2.16
N GLU A 9 21.38 7.73 3.39
CA GLU A 9 21.19 6.30 3.65
C GLU A 9 19.84 5.80 3.12
N ALA A 10 18.79 6.63 3.15
CA ALA A 10 17.51 6.28 2.56
C ALA A 10 17.57 6.06 1.03
N GLY A 11 18.43 6.79 0.31
CA GLY A 11 18.66 6.63 -1.13
C GLY A 11 19.46 5.37 -1.50
N GLU A 12 20.19 4.77 -0.56
CA GLU A 12 21.00 3.56 -0.78
C GLU A 12 20.26 2.26 -0.43
N ARG A 13 19.17 2.34 0.35
CA ARG A 13 18.33 1.18 0.70
C ARG A 13 17.70 0.60 -0.56
N ARG A 14 18.12 -0.61 -0.94
CA ARG A 14 17.63 -1.35 -2.11
C ARG A 14 16.87 -2.60 -1.70
N PHE A 15 15.80 -2.89 -2.41
CA PHE A 15 15.04 -4.12 -2.28
C PHE A 15 15.77 -5.25 -3.02
N ASP A 16 16.20 -6.29 -2.30
CA ASP A 16 16.93 -7.42 -2.88
C ASP A 16 16.10 -8.71 -2.86
N TRP A 17 15.19 -8.85 -1.90
CA TRP A 17 14.33 -10.01 -1.75
C TRP A 17 12.95 -9.80 -2.41
N HIS A 18 12.37 -8.61 -2.28
CA HIS A 18 10.96 -8.31 -2.59
C HIS A 18 10.55 -8.73 -4.01
N PRO A 19 9.46 -9.51 -4.18
CA PRO A 19 9.09 -10.04 -5.49
C PRO A 19 8.71 -8.96 -6.51
N THR A 20 8.20 -7.82 -6.06
CA THR A 20 7.73 -6.73 -6.93
C THR A 20 8.78 -5.64 -7.14
N TYR A 21 9.59 -5.34 -6.12
CA TYR A 21 10.46 -4.16 -6.11
C TYR A 21 11.95 -4.49 -6.19
N ARG A 22 12.31 -5.77 -6.40
CA ARG A 22 13.70 -6.20 -6.51
C ARG A 22 14.51 -5.32 -7.46
N GLY A 23 15.66 -4.85 -6.98
CA GLY A 23 16.58 -3.97 -7.71
C GLY A 23 16.27 -2.48 -7.56
N GLN A 24 15.08 -2.11 -7.11
CA GLN A 24 14.68 -0.73 -6.89
C GLN A 24 15.14 -0.24 -5.51
N THR A 25 15.43 1.04 -5.41
CA THR A 25 15.71 1.75 -4.17
C THR A 25 14.41 2.12 -3.45
N PHE A 26 14.51 2.39 -2.15
CA PHE A 26 13.39 2.90 -1.36
C PHE A 26 12.78 4.16 -1.99
N ALA A 27 13.61 5.10 -2.44
CA ALA A 27 13.15 6.33 -3.08
C ALA A 27 12.40 6.06 -4.39
N GLU A 28 12.88 5.13 -5.22
CA GLU A 28 12.18 4.72 -6.44
C GLU A 28 10.83 4.10 -6.12
N VAL A 29 10.77 3.17 -5.16
CA VAL A 29 9.50 2.54 -4.73
C VAL A 29 8.52 3.59 -4.20
N THR A 30 8.98 4.51 -3.34
CA THR A 30 8.14 5.63 -2.86
C THR A 30 7.60 6.47 -4.01
N SER A 31 8.42 6.76 -5.04
CA SER A 31 7.96 7.53 -6.21
C SER A 31 6.92 6.76 -7.02
N VAL A 32 7.14 5.47 -7.28
CA VAL A 32 6.17 4.62 -8.01
C VAL A 32 4.85 4.55 -7.24
N VAL A 33 4.90 4.33 -5.92
CA VAL A 33 3.70 4.28 -5.09
C VAL A 33 2.95 5.61 -5.11
N ARG A 34 3.66 6.73 -5.04
CA ARG A 34 3.05 8.06 -5.10
C ARG A 34 2.34 8.30 -6.44
N GLU A 35 2.95 7.90 -7.54
CA GLU A 35 2.37 8.05 -8.89
C GLU A 35 1.11 7.20 -9.05
N ASP A 36 1.15 5.94 -8.62
CA ASP A 36 0.02 5.03 -8.60
C ASP A 36 -1.13 5.58 -7.75
N LEU A 37 -0.83 6.00 -6.53
CA LEU A 37 -1.80 6.56 -5.60
C LEU A 37 -2.42 7.83 -6.16
N ALA A 38 -1.63 8.76 -6.71
CA ALA A 38 -2.15 9.98 -7.31
C ALA A 38 -3.04 9.69 -8.53
N SER A 39 -2.71 8.68 -9.32
CA SER A 39 -3.55 8.22 -10.43
C SER A 39 -4.89 7.67 -9.93
N ASP A 40 -4.84 6.82 -8.91
CA ASP A 40 -6.03 6.19 -8.33
C ASP A 40 -6.92 7.21 -7.60
N GLN A 41 -6.34 8.19 -6.90
CA GLN A 41 -7.08 9.29 -6.26
C GLN A 41 -7.84 10.12 -7.30
N ARG A 42 -7.22 10.41 -8.46
CA ARG A 42 -7.89 11.09 -9.57
C ARG A 42 -9.02 10.24 -10.15
N ALA A 43 -8.79 8.94 -10.34
CA ALA A 43 -9.81 8.03 -10.85
C ALA A 43 -11.01 7.93 -9.90
N TYR A 44 -10.76 7.86 -8.59
CA TYR A 44 -11.79 7.88 -7.56
C TYR A 44 -12.58 9.19 -7.55
N SER A 45 -11.89 10.33 -7.56
CA SER A 45 -12.51 11.66 -7.62
C SER A 45 -13.42 11.83 -8.85
N LEU A 46 -12.96 11.38 -10.01
CA LEU A 46 -13.75 11.40 -11.24
C LEU A 46 -14.97 10.48 -11.16
N ALA A 47 -14.82 9.29 -10.58
CA ALA A 47 -15.92 8.35 -10.40
C ALA A 47 -16.99 8.89 -9.45
N MET A 48 -16.61 9.55 -8.36
CA MET A 48 -17.53 10.19 -7.41
C MET A 48 -18.21 11.45 -7.96
N SER A 49 -17.65 12.06 -9.01
CA SER A 49 -18.25 13.23 -9.67
C SER A 49 -19.17 12.86 -10.84
N GLY A 50 -19.33 11.55 -11.12
CA GLY A 50 -20.17 11.05 -12.21
C GLY A 50 -21.67 11.17 -11.91
N PRO A 51 -22.54 11.09 -12.94
CA PRO A 51 -23.98 11.11 -12.73
C PRO A 51 -24.45 9.83 -12.01
N ASP A 52 -25.35 9.99 -11.03
CA ASP A 52 -25.90 8.92 -10.20
C ASP A 52 -26.49 7.74 -11.01
N GLU A 53 -26.98 8.01 -12.22
CA GLU A 53 -27.53 7.01 -13.14
C GLU A 53 -26.51 5.93 -13.56
N GLN A 54 -25.21 6.13 -13.29
CA GLN A 54 -24.13 5.17 -13.53
C GLN A 54 -23.57 4.52 -12.27
N GLU A 55 -24.32 4.53 -11.15
CA GLU A 55 -23.89 4.00 -9.84
C GLU A 55 -23.19 2.63 -9.93
N THR A 56 -23.77 1.66 -10.67
CA THR A 56 -23.14 0.33 -10.81
C THR A 56 -21.77 0.40 -11.50
N ALA A 57 -21.60 1.24 -12.52
CA ALA A 57 -20.32 1.42 -13.20
C ALA A 57 -19.30 2.17 -12.33
N ILE A 58 -19.77 3.09 -11.50
CA ILE A 58 -18.96 3.80 -10.50
C ILE A 58 -18.45 2.81 -9.44
N LEU A 59 -19.33 1.99 -8.87
CA LEU A 59 -18.97 0.97 -7.87
C LEU A 59 -17.96 -0.05 -8.41
N VAL A 60 -18.13 -0.51 -9.65
CA VAL A 60 -17.17 -1.43 -10.30
C VAL A 60 -15.77 -0.83 -10.39
N ARG A 61 -15.65 0.51 -10.52
CA ARG A 61 -14.36 1.21 -10.58
C ARG A 61 -13.78 1.53 -9.21
N ILE A 62 -14.64 1.87 -8.24
CA ILE A 62 -14.21 2.33 -6.91
C ILE A 62 -13.85 1.15 -5.99
N VAL A 63 -14.63 0.08 -5.98
CA VAL A 63 -14.41 -1.06 -5.06
C VAL A 63 -12.99 -1.64 -5.13
N PRO A 64 -12.37 -1.81 -6.32
CA PRO A 64 -10.97 -2.23 -6.39
C PRO A 64 -9.99 -1.25 -5.74
N LEU A 65 -10.23 0.07 -5.87
CA LEU A 65 -9.37 1.11 -5.28
C LEU A 65 -9.51 1.13 -3.77
N GLU A 66 -10.73 1.02 -3.26
CA GLU A 66 -11.01 0.87 -1.81
C GLU A 66 -10.32 -0.35 -1.21
N ARG A 67 -10.36 -1.49 -1.91
CA ARG A 67 -9.65 -2.69 -1.46
C ARG A 67 -8.13 -2.55 -1.51
N LYS A 68 -7.59 -1.83 -2.50
CA LYS A 68 -6.14 -1.61 -2.67
C LYS A 68 -5.59 -0.69 -1.59
N TRP A 69 -6.20 0.47 -1.40
CA TRP A 69 -5.66 1.55 -0.57
C TRP A 69 -6.28 1.63 0.83
N GLY A 70 -7.52 1.17 0.99
CA GLY A 70 -8.25 1.15 2.27
C GLY A 70 -7.55 0.34 3.36
N ILE A 71 -6.68 -0.62 2.98
CA ILE A 71 -5.83 -1.38 3.90
C ILE A 71 -4.84 -0.45 4.62
N PHE A 72 -4.33 0.57 3.94
CA PHE A 72 -3.33 1.49 4.46
C PHE A 72 -3.93 2.72 5.15
N ALA A 73 -5.05 3.21 4.61
CA ALA A 73 -5.81 4.33 5.12
C ALA A 73 -7.26 4.26 4.61
N MET A 74 -8.25 4.30 5.52
CA MET A 74 -9.66 4.31 5.14
C MET A 74 -10.03 5.57 4.33
N ASP A 75 -9.36 6.68 4.62
CA ASP A 75 -9.50 8.00 4.00
C ASP A 75 -8.45 8.25 2.91
N TRP A 76 -7.85 7.20 2.32
CA TRP A 76 -6.77 7.27 1.34
C TRP A 76 -7.06 8.27 0.19
N ALA A 77 -8.32 8.36 -0.25
CA ALA A 77 -8.72 9.18 -1.39
C ALA A 77 -8.52 10.69 -1.14
N THR A 78 -8.48 11.11 0.13
CA THR A 78 -8.33 12.51 0.55
C THR A 78 -7.02 12.80 1.28
N GLN A 79 -6.23 11.77 1.60
CA GLN A 79 -4.90 11.94 2.21
C GLN A 79 -3.88 12.53 1.24
N ASP A 80 -2.84 13.14 1.81
CA ASP A 80 -1.67 13.54 1.02
C ASP A 80 -1.00 12.31 0.40
N ALA A 81 -0.78 12.38 -0.92
CA ALA A 81 -0.25 11.27 -1.68
C ALA A 81 1.21 10.96 -1.34
N ALA A 82 2.00 11.96 -0.94
CA ALA A 82 3.40 11.75 -0.57
C ALA A 82 3.50 11.06 0.79
N GLU A 83 2.74 11.52 1.79
CA GLU A 83 2.71 10.91 3.12
C GLU A 83 2.23 9.46 3.09
N LEU A 84 1.14 9.18 2.36
CA LEU A 84 0.62 7.82 2.25
C LEU A 84 1.57 6.91 1.45
N ALA A 85 2.22 7.44 0.40
CA ALA A 85 3.21 6.67 -0.36
C ALA A 85 4.44 6.29 0.48
N GLU A 86 4.94 7.20 1.31
CA GLU A 86 6.06 6.91 2.21
C GLU A 86 5.69 5.85 3.26
N ARG A 87 4.45 5.90 3.79
CA ARG A 87 3.93 4.88 4.70
C ARG A 87 3.89 3.50 4.06
N VAL A 88 3.38 3.41 2.83
CA VAL A 88 3.33 2.16 2.06
C VAL A 88 4.74 1.66 1.77
N ALA A 89 5.65 2.52 1.30
CA ALA A 89 7.04 2.14 1.03
C ALA A 89 7.78 1.66 2.29
N SER A 90 7.53 2.30 3.44
CA SER A 90 8.06 1.87 4.74
C SER A 90 7.57 0.48 5.14
N PHE A 91 6.31 0.17 4.87
CA PHE A 91 5.78 -1.17 5.10
C PHE A 91 6.40 -2.22 4.17
N GLU A 92 6.58 -1.90 2.88
CA GLU A 92 7.25 -2.79 1.94
C GLU A 92 8.71 -3.02 2.35
N TRP A 93 9.36 -2.00 2.88
CA TRP A 93 10.69 -2.13 3.45
C TRP A 93 10.73 -3.08 4.65
N GLU A 94 9.72 -3.07 5.52
CA GLU A 94 9.63 -4.06 6.60
C GLU A 94 9.50 -5.49 6.07
N ARG A 95 8.73 -5.71 5.00
CA ARG A 95 8.65 -7.02 4.33
C ARG A 95 9.99 -7.45 3.77
N GLU A 96 10.74 -6.53 3.18
CA GLU A 96 12.11 -6.76 2.71
C GLU A 96 13.04 -7.18 3.86
N GLN A 97 13.01 -6.44 4.98
CA GLN A 97 13.85 -6.74 6.14
C GLN A 97 13.52 -8.11 6.76
N ARG A 98 12.24 -8.46 6.84
CA ARG A 98 11.79 -9.74 7.38
C ARG A 98 11.90 -10.89 6.38
N ARG A 99 12.07 -10.57 5.09
CA ARG A 99 11.98 -11.53 3.97
C ARG A 99 10.71 -12.36 4.02
N GLU A 100 9.61 -11.70 4.36
CA GLU A 100 8.30 -12.31 4.54
C GLU A 100 7.21 -11.38 4.02
N MET A 101 6.24 -11.93 3.27
CA MET A 101 5.10 -11.17 2.76
C MET A 101 4.01 -11.05 3.84
N ILE A 102 4.35 -10.43 4.97
CA ILE A 102 3.42 -10.21 6.07
C ILE A 102 2.22 -9.35 5.63
N PRO A 103 1.00 -9.58 6.14
CA PRO A 103 -0.14 -8.70 5.88
C PRO A 103 0.04 -7.35 6.59
N TYR A 104 -0.53 -6.28 6.04
CA TYR A 104 -0.40 -4.92 6.62
C TYR A 104 -0.98 -4.81 8.03
N GLY A 105 -2.03 -5.56 8.35
CA GLY A 105 -2.58 -5.63 9.71
C GLY A 105 -1.57 -6.15 10.76
N GLY A 106 -0.56 -6.92 10.34
CA GLY A 106 0.54 -7.37 11.20
C GLY A 106 1.64 -6.31 11.42
N PHE A 107 1.67 -5.24 10.62
CA PHE A 107 2.60 -4.12 10.77
C PHE A 107 2.13 -3.09 11.81
N LEU A 108 0.81 -2.92 11.97
CA LEU A 108 0.23 -2.04 12.99
C LEU A 108 0.17 -2.65 14.40
N GLN A 109 0.45 -3.96 14.56
CA GLN A 109 0.50 -4.60 15.88
C GLN A 109 1.93 -4.65 16.42
N PRO A 110 2.24 -3.97 17.55
CA PRO A 110 3.38 -4.38 18.36
C PRO A 110 3.14 -5.81 18.87
N VAL A 111 4.20 -6.60 18.97
CA VAL A 111 4.18 -8.02 19.39
C VAL A 111 3.52 -8.21 20.77
N ALA A 112 2.20 -8.23 20.81
CA ALA A 112 1.41 -8.42 22.03
C ALA A 112 -0.01 -8.91 21.69
N ALA A 113 -0.12 -9.99 20.92
CA ALA A 113 -1.23 -10.95 21.00
C ALA A 113 -0.91 -12.20 20.17
N SER A 114 0.17 -12.90 20.52
CA SER A 114 0.13 -14.35 20.34
C SER A 114 -0.95 -14.90 21.27
N SER A 115 -1.76 -15.82 20.74
CA SER A 115 -2.85 -16.57 21.38
C SER A 115 -4.24 -15.89 21.48
N ALA A 116 -5.01 -15.96 20.40
CA ALA A 116 -6.43 -16.32 20.48
C ALA A 116 -7.00 -16.72 19.11
N GLY A 117 -7.39 -17.99 18.99
CA GLY A 117 -8.50 -18.42 18.13
C GLY A 117 -8.28 -18.38 16.62
N ALA A 118 -7.63 -19.42 16.08
CA ALA A 118 -7.88 -19.85 14.72
C ALA A 118 -9.32 -20.41 14.65
N ASP A 119 -10.28 -19.60 14.21
CA ASP A 119 -11.59 -20.09 13.77
C ASP A 119 -11.67 -19.91 12.25
N THR A 120 -11.73 -21.06 11.58
CA THR A 120 -11.74 -21.23 10.13
C THR A 120 -13.10 -20.83 9.56
N LEU A 121 -13.17 -19.68 8.90
CA LEU A 121 -14.11 -19.45 7.81
C LEU A 121 -13.30 -19.30 6.53
N GLY A 122 -13.72 -20.01 5.48
CA GLY A 122 -13.08 -20.05 4.16
C GLY A 122 -13.11 -18.72 3.42
N ASP A 123 -12.37 -17.76 3.95
CA ASP A 123 -12.01 -16.51 3.31
C ASP A 123 -10.64 -16.76 2.68
N GLU A 124 -10.62 -17.10 1.39
CA GLU A 124 -9.39 -17.02 0.60
C GLU A 124 -8.83 -15.62 0.84
N PRO A 125 -7.62 -15.45 1.38
CA PRO A 125 -7.11 -14.13 1.72
C PRO A 125 -7.22 -13.28 0.46
N PRO A 126 -7.81 -12.08 0.52
CA PRO A 126 -8.00 -11.25 -0.66
C PRO A 126 -6.67 -11.18 -1.39
N ALA A 127 -6.73 -11.43 -2.72
CA ALA A 127 -5.55 -11.50 -3.57
C ALA A 127 -4.56 -10.42 -3.13
N PRO A 128 -3.36 -10.82 -2.71
CA PRO A 128 -2.53 -9.93 -1.92
C PRO A 128 -2.25 -8.70 -2.78
N TRP A 129 -2.38 -7.53 -2.19
CA TRP A 129 -2.55 -6.29 -2.95
C TRP A 129 -1.40 -5.99 -3.93
N TRP A 130 -0.22 -6.58 -3.74
CA TRP A 130 0.90 -6.57 -4.69
C TRP A 130 0.59 -7.26 -6.03
N MET A 131 -0.45 -8.09 -6.11
CA MET A 131 -0.98 -8.63 -7.37
C MET A 131 -1.67 -7.56 -8.21
N PHE A 132 -2.19 -6.47 -7.62
CA PHE A 132 -2.75 -5.34 -8.38
C PHE A 132 -1.68 -4.49 -9.06
N TRP A 133 -0.40 -4.75 -8.75
CA TRP A 133 0.76 -4.07 -9.35
C TRP A 133 1.37 -4.87 -10.51
N ARG A 134 0.89 -6.10 -10.76
CA ARG A 134 1.18 -6.86 -11.98
C ARG A 134 0.10 -6.58 -13.01
N ARG A 135 0.24 -5.50 -13.78
CA ARG A 135 -0.37 -5.41 -15.10
C ARG A 135 0.53 -4.72 -16.10
#